data_AF-A0AAE8ISX7-F1
#
_entry.id   AF-A0AAE8ISX7-F1
#
_cell.length_a   1.000
_cell.length_b   1.000
_cell.length_c   1.000
_cell.angle_alpha   90.00
_cell.angle_beta   90.00
_cell.angle_gamma   90.00
#
_symmetry.space_group_name_H-M   'P 1'
#
loop_
_entity.id
_entity.type
_entity.pdbx_description
1 polymer ?
#
loop_
_entity_poly.entity_id
_entity_poly.type
_entity_poly.pdbx_seq_one_letter_code
_entity_poly.pdbx_strand_id
1 'polypeptide(L)'
;MYFYSDTAPRAHSDIDVWKMNGSEAYLRHYSNYLFLNFVAVKGTREERASVEKEILICERKLKFWERHPKFDAAYVQGQKEKLIKQWRQDAAGASGKTSAP
;
A
#
# COMPACT_ATOMS: atom_id res chain seq x y z
N MET A 1 14.21 3.31 -4.93
CA MET A 1 13.55 3.14 -6.24
C MET A 1 12.14 2.64 -5.98
N TYR A 2 11.12 3.47 -6.25
CA TYR A 2 9.72 3.05 -6.11
C TYR A 2 9.26 2.30 -7.36
N PHE A 3 8.35 1.35 -7.17
CA PHE A 3 8.13 0.15 -7.96
C PHE A 3 7.65 0.33 -9.42
N TYR A 4 7.49 1.57 -9.93
CA TYR A 4 6.94 1.84 -11.26
C TYR A 4 7.90 2.67 -12.12
N SER A 5 8.16 2.22 -13.33
CA SER A 5 8.85 2.97 -14.38
C SER A 5 7.89 3.17 -15.55
N ASP A 6 7.70 4.42 -15.96
CA ASP A 6 6.83 4.80 -17.09
C ASP A 6 7.31 4.18 -18.43
N THR A 7 8.58 3.74 -18.50
CA THR A 7 9.20 3.19 -19.72
C THR A 7 9.48 1.69 -19.66
N ALA A 8 9.20 1.03 -18.53
CA ALA A 8 9.46 -0.40 -18.40
C ALA A 8 8.50 -1.21 -19.30
N PRO A 9 9.00 -2.28 -19.97
CA PRO A 9 8.15 -3.16 -20.76
C PRO A 9 7.09 -3.80 -19.86
N ARG A 10 5.84 -3.81 -20.32
CA ARG A 10 4.74 -4.48 -19.62
C ARG A 10 5.02 -5.98 -19.59
N ALA A 11 5.43 -6.50 -18.45
CA ALA A 11 5.56 -7.94 -18.25
C ALA A 11 4.16 -8.58 -18.23
N HIS A 12 3.94 -9.59 -19.08
CA HIS A 12 2.74 -10.41 -18.99
C HIS A 12 2.89 -11.34 -17.78
N SER A 13 1.88 -11.36 -16.92
CA SER A 13 1.81 -12.29 -15.79
C SER A 13 0.59 -13.16 -15.96
N ASP A 14 0.78 -14.49 -16.00
CA ASP A 14 -0.30 -15.50 -16.09
C ASP A 14 -1.06 -15.68 -14.76
N ILE A 15 -1.16 -14.61 -13.98
CA ILE A 15 -1.81 -14.65 -12.68
C ILE A 15 -3.32 -14.56 -12.90
N ASP A 16 -4.03 -15.63 -12.55
CA ASP A 16 -5.49 -15.65 -12.51
C ASP A 16 -6.00 -14.86 -11.30
N VAL A 17 -6.22 -13.57 -11.53
CA VAL A 17 -6.62 -12.59 -10.50
C VAL A 17 -7.95 -12.98 -9.84
N TRP A 18 -8.85 -13.66 -10.56
CA TRP A 18 -10.18 -14.05 -10.10
C TRP A 18 -10.17 -15.20 -9.09
N LYS A 19 -9.10 -16.00 -9.09
CA LYS A 19 -8.91 -17.07 -8.10
C LYS A 19 -8.36 -16.55 -6.78
N MET A 20 -7.73 -15.37 -6.76
CA MET A 20 -7.10 -14.79 -5.58
C MET A 20 -8.09 -14.33 -4.50
N ASN A 21 -7.65 -14.26 -3.25
CA ASN A 21 -8.41 -13.66 -2.16
C ASN A 21 -8.40 -12.13 -2.31
N GLY A 22 -9.56 -11.54 -2.65
CA GLY A 22 -9.69 -10.11 -2.89
C GLY A 22 -9.49 -9.27 -1.63
N SER A 23 -9.94 -9.77 -0.48
CA SER A 23 -9.75 -9.12 0.82
C SER A 23 -8.28 -9.00 1.21
N GLU A 24 -7.52 -10.10 1.11
CA GLU A 24 -6.08 -10.10 1.44
C GLU A 24 -5.29 -9.23 0.47
N ALA A 25 -5.60 -9.31 -0.83
CA ALA A 25 -4.95 -8.48 -1.84
C ALA A 25 -5.24 -6.98 -1.59
N TYR A 26 -6.49 -6.63 -1.26
CA TYR A 26 -6.86 -5.27 -0.85
C TYR A 26 -6.03 -4.82 0.35
N LEU A 27 -5.97 -5.61 1.42
CA LEU A 27 -5.25 -5.25 2.65
C LEU A 27 -3.75 -5.05 2.40
N ARG A 28 -3.14 -5.88 1.56
CA ARG A 28 -1.74 -5.70 1.13
C ARG A 28 -1.54 -4.36 0.41
N HIS A 29 -2.41 -4.04 -0.54
CA HIS A 29 -2.34 -2.75 -1.25
C HIS A 29 -2.66 -1.57 -0.33
N TYR A 30 -3.52 -1.76 0.67
CA TYR A 30 -3.86 -0.75 1.66
C TYR A 30 -2.67 -0.45 2.59
N SER A 31 -1.93 -1.48 3.01
CA SER A 31 -0.68 -1.29 3.75
C SER A 31 0.35 -0.49 2.95
N ASN A 32 0.53 -0.82 1.66
CA ASN A 32 1.39 -0.04 0.77
C ASN A 32 0.91 1.42 0.64
N TYR A 33 -0.40 1.63 0.53
CA TYR A 33 -0.97 2.98 0.48
C TYR A 33 -0.65 3.79 1.74
N LEU A 34 -0.72 3.19 2.94
CA LEU A 34 -0.33 3.87 4.18
C LEU A 34 1.16 4.26 4.18
N PHE A 35 2.04 3.35 3.75
CA PHE A 35 3.47 3.63 3.61
C PHE A 35 3.75 4.77 2.62
N LEU A 36 3.11 4.74 1.45
CA LEU A 36 3.26 5.79 0.44
C LEU A 36 2.78 7.15 0.95
N ASN A 37 1.67 7.19 1.69
CA ASN A 37 1.21 8.42 2.35
C ASN A 37 2.22 8.94 3.37
N PHE A 38 2.84 8.04 4.14
CA PHE A 38 3.90 8.43 5.07
C PHE A 38 5.09 9.05 4.34
N VAL A 39 5.56 8.44 3.24
CA VAL A 39 6.67 8.97 2.43
C VAL A 39 6.27 10.28 1.74
N ALA A 40 5.03 10.43 1.28
CA ALA A 40 4.56 11.68 0.68
C ALA A 40 4.69 12.87 1.64
N VAL A 41 4.47 12.64 2.95
CA VAL A 41 4.58 13.68 3.98
C VAL A 41 6.01 13.87 4.47
N LYS A 42 6.77 12.79 4.67
CA LYS A 42 8.08 12.81 5.36
C LYS A 42 9.30 12.65 4.44
N GLY A 43 9.12 12.18 3.22
CA GLY A 43 10.19 11.92 2.26
C GLY A 43 10.77 13.19 1.64
N THR A 44 11.85 13.00 0.89
CA THR A 44 12.55 14.04 0.12
C THR A 44 11.73 14.49 -1.10
N ARG A 45 12.10 15.62 -1.71
CA ARG A 45 11.37 16.17 -2.87
C ARG A 45 11.31 15.20 -4.06
N GLU A 46 12.40 14.48 -4.32
CA GLU A 46 12.49 13.50 -5.41
C GLU A 46 11.62 12.27 -5.15
N GLU A 47 11.60 11.80 -3.90
CA GLU A 47 10.75 10.68 -3.49
C GLU A 47 9.27 11.04 -3.58
N ARG A 48 8.88 12.26 -3.18
CA ARG A 48 7.48 12.73 -3.25
C ARG A 48 6.93 12.68 -4.67
N ALA A 49 7.66 13.20 -5.65
CA ALA A 49 7.23 13.19 -7.05
C ALA A 49 7.01 11.76 -7.59
N SER A 50 7.81 10.79 -7.13
CA SER A 50 7.66 9.38 -7.50
C SER A 50 6.48 8.73 -6.76
N VAL A 51 6.30 9.06 -5.48
CA VAL A 51 5.25 8.51 -4.62
C VAL A 51 3.86 8.99 -5.01
N GLU A 52 3.71 10.25 -5.43
CA GLU A 52 2.43 10.78 -5.91
C GLU A 52 1.84 9.95 -7.06
N LYS A 53 2.70 9.50 -7.99
CA LYS A 53 2.30 8.60 -9.08
C LYS A 53 1.89 7.22 -8.55
N GLU A 54 2.67 6.66 -7.63
CA GLU A 54 2.41 5.33 -7.06
C GLU A 54 1.12 5.30 -6.22
N ILE A 55 0.79 6.41 -5.53
CA ILE A 55 -0.47 6.56 -4.78
C ILE A 55 -1.67 6.38 -5.72
N LEU A 56 -1.67 7.07 -6.87
CA LEU A 56 -2.74 6.94 -7.87
C LEU A 56 -2.89 5.50 -8.38
N ILE A 57 -1.79 4.78 -8.56
CA ILE A 57 -1.80 3.38 -8.97
C ILE A 57 -2.37 2.49 -7.86
N CYS A 58 -1.95 2.72 -6.61
CA CYS A 58 -2.47 2.01 -5.45
C CYS A 58 -3.98 2.23 -5.26
N GLU A 59 -4.48 3.45 -5.42
CA GLU A 59 -5.92 3.73 -5.37
C GLU A 59 -6.71 2.97 -6.44
N ARG A 60 -6.18 2.88 -7.67
CA ARG A 60 -6.80 2.09 -8.73
C ARG A 60 -6.84 0.60 -8.37
N LYS A 61 -5.76 0.06 -7.79
CA LYS A 61 -5.71 -1.33 -7.31
C LYS A 61 -6.70 -1.56 -6.17
N LEU A 62 -6.82 -0.64 -5.23
CA LEU A 62 -7.80 -0.72 -4.14
C LEU A 62 -9.23 -0.77 -4.68
N LYS A 63 -9.58 0.13 -5.60
CA LYS A 63 -10.91 0.16 -6.26
C LYS A 63 -11.19 -1.11 -7.06
N PHE A 64 -10.16 -1.70 -7.67
CA PHE A 64 -10.30 -2.99 -8.38
C PHE A 64 -10.64 -4.11 -7.40
N TRP A 65 -9.87 -4.25 -6.31
CA TRP A 65 -10.07 -5.32 -5.34
C TRP A 65 -11.35 -5.16 -4.51
N GLU A 66 -11.80 -3.94 -4.28
CA GLU A 66 -13.08 -3.64 -3.62
C GLU A 66 -14.29 -4.18 -4.41
N ARG A 67 -14.18 -4.25 -5.75
CA ARG A 67 -15.22 -4.80 -6.62
C ARG A 67 -15.08 -6.30 -6.86
N HIS A 68 -14.06 -6.93 -6.28
CA HIS A 68 -13.75 -8.32 -6.55
C HIS A 68 -14.79 -9.25 -5.90
N PRO A 69 -15.25 -10.34 -6.55
CA PRO A 69 -16.26 -11.24 -5.99
C PRO A 69 -15.87 -11.88 -4.65
N LYS A 70 -14.56 -12.02 -4.40
CA LYS A 70 -13.99 -12.55 -3.16
C LYS A 70 -13.55 -11.45 -2.19
N PHE A 71 -14.21 -10.29 -2.21
CA PHE A 71 -13.99 -9.19 -1.29
C PHE A 71 -15.05 -9.21 -0.18
N ASP A 72 -14.59 -9.27 1.07
CA ASP A 72 -15.42 -9.18 2.26
C ASP A 72 -15.17 -7.83 2.94
N ALA A 73 -16.13 -6.92 2.77
CA ALA A 73 -16.05 -5.56 3.31
C ALA A 73 -15.97 -5.53 4.85
N ALA A 74 -16.68 -6.41 5.54
CA ALA A 74 -16.73 -6.42 7.01
C ALA A 74 -15.39 -6.90 7.58
N TYR A 75 -14.84 -7.99 7.01
CA TYR A 75 -13.51 -8.47 7.37
C TYR A 75 -12.43 -7.41 7.08
N VAL A 76 -12.45 -6.81 5.89
CA VAL A 76 -11.47 -5.80 5.50
C VAL A 76 -11.53 -4.58 6.41
N GLN A 77 -12.72 -4.08 6.76
CA GLN A 77 -12.86 -2.94 7.65
C GLN A 77 -12.21 -3.20 9.02
N GLY A 78 -12.48 -4.35 9.63
CA GLY A 78 -11.85 -4.73 10.90
C GLY A 78 -10.33 -4.87 10.83
N GLN A 79 -9.79 -5.33 9.69
CA GLN A 79 -8.34 -5.42 9.48
C GLN A 79 -7.70 -4.05 9.19
N LYS A 80 -8.39 -3.15 8.48
CA LYS A 80 -7.92 -1.77 8.25
C LYS A 80 -7.71 -1.03 9.55
N GLU A 81 -8.65 -1.17 10.49
CA GLU A 81 -8.54 -0.54 11.81
C GLU A 81 -7.32 -1.06 12.59
N LYS A 82 -7.08 -2.37 12.55
CA LYS A 82 -5.87 -2.99 13.16
C LYS A 82 -4.60 -2.45 12.52
N LEU A 83 -4.53 -2.39 11.19
CA LEU A 83 -3.38 -1.86 10.46
C LEU A 83 -3.11 -0.38 10.81
N ILE A 84 -4.15 0.46 10.83
CA ILE A 84 -4.00 1.87 11.22
C ILE A 84 -3.49 1.97 12.66
N LYS A 85 -4.04 1.17 13.58
CA LYS A 85 -3.59 1.15 14.98
C LYS A 85 -2.13 0.74 15.10
N GLN A 86 -1.72 -0.31 14.39
CA GLN A 86 -0.34 -0.79 14.35
C GLN A 86 0.60 0.29 13.83
N TRP A 87 0.28 0.92 12.70
CA TRP A 87 1.07 2.02 12.14
C TRP A 87 1.24 3.20 13.11
N ARG A 88 0.20 3.53 13.88
CA ARG A 88 0.28 4.57 14.93
C ARG A 88 1.21 4.16 16.07
N GLN A 89 1.16 2.89 16.48
CA GLN A 89 2.01 2.35 17.55
C GLN A 89 3.47 2.28 17.11
N ASP A 90 3.75 1.83 15.89
CA ASP A 90 5.10 1.77 15.33
C ASP A 90 5.69 3.17 15.14
N ALA A 91 4.89 4.14 14.70
CA ALA A 91 5.31 5.55 14.62
C ALA A 91 5.66 6.14 15.99
N ALA A 92 4.92 5.77 17.05
CA ALA A 92 5.20 6.20 18.42
C ALA A 92 6.41 5.46 19.04
N GLY A 93 6.66 4.21 18.66
CA GLY A 93 7.81 3.42 19.12
C GLY A 93 9.12 3.77 18.42
N ALA A 94 9.06 4.27 17.17
CA ALA A 94 10.23 4.65 16.39
C ALA A 94 10.95 5.91 16.92
N SER A 95 10.32 6.71 17.78
CA SER A 95 10.98 7.88 18.41
C SER A 95 11.97 7.52 19.52
N GLY A 96 12.18 6.22 19.81
CA GLY A 96 13.01 5.75 20.93
C GLY A 96 14.33 5.07 20.58
N LYS A 97 14.70 4.93 19.30
CA LYS A 97 15.96 4.25 18.90
C LYS A 97 16.69 4.97 17.78
N THR A 98 17.18 6.18 18.04
CA THR A 98 18.38 6.70 17.37
C THR A 98 19.58 6.41 18.27
N SER A 99 20.02 5.16 18.29
CA SER A 99 21.39 4.83 18.65
C SER A 99 22.13 4.56 17.35
N ALA A 100 22.89 5.55 16.91
CA ALA A 100 23.91 5.45 15.88
C ALA A 100 25.14 6.22 16.38
N PRO A 101 26.35 5.89 15.91
CA PRO A 101 26.94 4.56 15.68
C PRO A 101 27.69 4.03 16.92
#